data_AF-A0A9D1J2J6-F1
#
_entry.id   AF-A0A9D1J2J6-F1
#
_cell.length_a   1.000
_cell.length_b   1.000
_cell.length_c   1.000
_cell.angle_alpha   90.00
_cell.angle_beta   90.00
_cell.angle_gamma   90.00
#
_symmetry.space_group_name_H-M   'P 1'
#
loop_
_entity.id
_entity.type
_entity.pdbx_description
1 polymer ?
#
loop_
_entity_poly.entity_id
_entity_poly.type
_entity_poly.pdbx_seq_one_letter_code
_entity_poly.pdbx_strand_id
1 'polypeptide(L)'
;MISLPLMINDVILKVTINFKDLEVKKDRLDSGAKDVKESDIVIGKTHLKAYEDPKKPITDPKAITDFIRRNINYGSENANYIEVNTKRYKDRDFYDTYIVPAPSYKPNEVNDYIYGTLVNNIRLSNPDKIKKTNISLASIGFDELFNGEFYNKIASIKNNNPNPLYIRNSLMNAGCEKQLEILDFLNTLDYENSKNSDVLLTDELDTVNAFFNDSNKINNFLTNYKNTSINNYDSYMYLAALNTIVNGKNLEWPVLSEEQQKILIKKLNSDSRAA
;
A
#
# COMPACT_ATOMS: atom_id res chain seq x y z
N MET A 1 1.12 3.95 6.15
CA MET A 1 1.78 4.16 4.85
C MET A 1 2.53 2.91 4.40
N ILE A 2 2.29 2.53 3.16
CA ILE A 2 2.96 1.43 2.46
C ILE A 2 4.04 2.02 1.53
N SER A 3 5.12 1.28 1.28
CA SER A 3 6.07 1.56 0.20
C SER A 3 5.95 0.49 -0.88
N LEU A 4 5.67 0.90 -2.10
CA LEU A 4 5.71 0.07 -3.30
C LEU A 4 6.99 0.44 -4.07
N PRO A 5 8.06 -0.35 -3.96
CA PRO A 5 9.26 -0.13 -4.77
C PRO A 5 8.97 -0.56 -6.22
N LEU A 6 9.33 0.29 -7.18
CA LEU A 6 9.13 0.09 -8.62
C LEU A 6 10.46 0.33 -9.35
N MET A 7 10.86 -0.59 -10.22
CA MET A 7 12.01 -0.39 -11.09
C MET A 7 11.60 0.26 -12.41
N ILE A 8 12.15 1.43 -12.73
CA ILE A 8 11.89 2.19 -13.96
C ILE A 8 13.23 2.58 -14.56
N ASN A 9 13.57 2.08 -15.75
CA ASN A 9 14.82 2.42 -16.46
C ASN A 9 16.06 2.33 -15.56
N ASP A 10 16.27 1.17 -14.91
CA ASP A 10 17.41 0.91 -14.01
C ASP A 10 17.43 1.73 -12.70
N VAL A 11 16.33 2.42 -12.41
CA VAL A 11 16.13 3.19 -11.17
C VAL A 11 15.05 2.53 -10.33
N ILE A 12 15.30 2.32 -9.04
CA ILE A 12 14.26 1.92 -8.10
C ILE A 12 13.66 3.15 -7.42
N LEU A 13 12.36 3.36 -7.64
CA LEU A 13 11.55 4.39 -7.02
C LEU A 13 10.66 3.82 -5.93
N LYS A 14 10.55 4.55 -4.82
CA LYS A 14 9.68 4.17 -3.70
C LYS A 14 8.41 5.01 -3.74
N VAL A 15 7.34 4.41 -4.25
CA VAL A 15 6.00 4.99 -4.24
C VAL A 15 5.39 4.76 -2.87
N THR A 16 4.89 5.80 -2.24
CA THR A 16 4.16 5.71 -0.97
C THR A 16 2.69 5.56 -1.27
N ILE A 17 2.07 4.50 -0.75
CA ILE A 17 0.64 4.27 -0.85
C ILE A 17 0.00 4.62 0.49
N ASN A 18 -1.08 5.39 0.45
CA ASN A 18 -1.89 5.72 1.63
C ASN A 18 -3.38 5.79 1.29
N PHE A 19 -4.24 5.85 2.31
CA PHE A 19 -5.63 6.22 2.07
C PHE A 19 -5.72 7.67 1.62
N LYS A 20 -6.65 7.92 0.71
CA LYS A 20 -6.93 9.26 0.19
C LYS A 20 -7.68 10.13 1.19
N ASP A 21 -7.38 11.43 1.19
CA ASP A 21 -8.12 12.48 1.92
C ASP A 21 -8.39 12.17 3.41
N LEU A 22 -7.40 11.59 4.11
CA LEU A 22 -7.54 11.24 5.53
C LEU A 22 -7.74 12.48 6.42
N GLU A 23 -8.82 12.50 7.19
CA GLU A 23 -8.99 13.44 8.28
C GLU A 23 -8.10 13.05 9.48
N VAL A 24 -7.39 14.03 10.04
CA VAL A 24 -6.47 13.83 11.17
C VAL A 24 -6.81 14.78 12.31
N LYS A 25 -6.98 14.22 13.50
CA LYS A 25 -7.20 14.96 14.77
C LYS A 25 -6.03 14.72 15.72
N LYS A 26 -5.74 15.71 16.55
CA LYS A 26 -4.71 15.61 17.61
C LYS A 26 -5.39 15.42 18.96
N ASP A 27 -5.18 14.26 19.57
CA ASP A 27 -5.82 13.91 20.83
C ASP A 27 -4.81 13.83 21.97
N ARG A 28 -5.15 14.49 23.09
CA ARG A 28 -4.33 14.50 24.31
C ARG A 28 -4.60 13.25 25.14
N LEU A 29 -3.54 12.61 25.61
CA LEU A 29 -3.57 11.45 26.50
C LEU A 29 -4.24 11.77 27.85
N ASP A 30 -4.10 13.01 28.32
CA ASP A 30 -4.62 13.46 29.63
C ASP A 30 -6.08 13.95 29.59
N SER A 31 -6.78 13.82 28.46
CA SER A 31 -8.13 14.39 28.26
C SER A 31 -9.24 13.75 29.12
N GLY A 32 -8.92 12.79 30.00
CA GLY A 32 -9.88 12.17 30.93
C GLY A 32 -10.93 11.27 30.26
N ALA A 33 -10.94 11.18 28.93
CA ALA A 33 -11.70 10.20 28.17
C ALA A 33 -11.05 8.82 28.38
N LYS A 34 -11.63 8.01 29.28
CA LYS A 34 -11.06 6.74 29.76
C LYS A 34 -10.76 5.68 28.68
N ASP A 35 -11.22 5.88 27.44
CA ASP A 35 -11.23 4.83 26.44
C ASP A 35 -10.29 5.06 25.25
N VAL A 36 -9.72 6.25 25.04
CA VAL A 36 -8.89 6.51 23.84
C VAL A 36 -7.40 6.24 24.11
N LYS A 37 -6.87 5.16 23.54
CA LYS A 37 -5.49 4.69 23.75
C LYS A 37 -4.63 4.89 22.50
N GLU A 38 -3.36 5.25 22.68
CA GLU A 38 -2.38 5.24 21.59
C GLU A 38 -2.22 3.82 20.99
N SER A 39 -1.83 3.74 19.72
CA SER A 39 -1.68 2.48 18.97
C SER A 39 -2.89 1.57 19.09
N ASP A 40 -4.07 2.11 18.85
CA ASP A 40 -5.35 1.42 18.93
C ASP A 40 -6.14 1.58 17.62
N ILE A 41 -7.13 0.71 17.45
CA ILE A 41 -8.13 0.79 16.39
C ILE A 41 -9.49 0.80 17.08
N VAL A 42 -10.23 1.88 16.88
CA VAL A 42 -11.52 2.13 17.50
C VAL A 42 -12.63 2.02 16.46
N ILE A 43 -13.65 1.21 16.78
CA ILE A 43 -14.78 0.89 15.93
C ILE A 43 -16.05 1.11 16.75
N GLY A 44 -16.59 2.33 16.69
CA GLY A 44 -17.66 2.75 17.59
C GLY A 44 -17.21 2.67 19.05
N LYS A 45 -17.73 1.69 19.80
CA LYS A 45 -17.35 1.43 21.20
C LYS A 45 -16.31 0.32 21.37
N THR A 46 -15.91 -0.33 20.28
CA THR A 46 -15.00 -1.48 20.30
C THR A 46 -13.57 -1.04 20.05
N HIS A 47 -12.64 -1.50 20.89
CA HIS A 47 -11.21 -1.17 20.82
C HIS A 47 -10.39 -2.43 20.55
N LEU A 48 -9.56 -2.46 19.49
CA LEU A 48 -8.71 -3.62 19.21
C LEU A 48 -7.80 -3.96 20.39
N LYS A 49 -7.19 -2.94 21.02
CA LYS A 49 -6.25 -3.11 22.15
C LYS A 49 -6.88 -3.79 23.37
N ALA A 50 -8.21 -3.80 23.50
CA ALA A 50 -8.92 -4.54 24.55
C ALA A 50 -8.95 -6.06 24.32
N TYR A 51 -8.71 -6.52 23.08
CA TYR A 51 -8.71 -7.93 22.68
C TYR A 51 -7.30 -8.48 22.43
N GLU A 52 -6.26 -7.66 22.59
CA GLU A 52 -4.88 -8.07 22.34
C GLU A 52 -4.14 -8.44 23.62
N ASP A 53 -3.23 -9.41 23.50
CA ASP A 53 -2.19 -9.63 24.49
C ASP A 53 -1.10 -8.55 24.32
N PRO A 54 -0.76 -7.75 25.35
CA PRO A 54 0.32 -6.77 25.29
C PRO A 54 1.67 -7.33 24.83
N LYS A 55 1.94 -8.62 25.05
CA LYS A 55 3.16 -9.31 24.63
C LYS A 55 3.10 -9.82 23.19
N LYS A 56 1.90 -9.94 22.63
CA LYS A 56 1.66 -10.49 21.30
C LYS A 56 0.56 -9.69 20.59
N PRO A 57 0.85 -8.42 20.23
CA PRO A 57 -0.11 -7.58 19.53
C PRO A 57 -0.51 -8.20 18.19
N ILE A 58 -1.74 -7.95 17.75
CA ILE A 58 -2.21 -8.40 16.44
C ILE A 58 -1.60 -7.47 15.40
N THR A 59 -0.58 -7.97 14.69
CA THR A 59 0.13 -7.23 13.64
C THR A 59 -0.07 -7.82 12.25
N ASP A 60 -0.70 -8.98 12.16
CA ASP A 60 -1.03 -9.61 10.88
C ASP A 60 -2.10 -8.77 10.14
N PRO A 61 -1.82 -8.28 8.92
CA PRO A 61 -2.74 -7.43 8.18
C PRO A 61 -4.13 -8.05 8.01
N LYS A 62 -4.21 -9.35 7.70
CA LYS A 62 -5.48 -10.03 7.48
C LYS A 62 -6.29 -10.14 8.78
N ALA A 63 -5.64 -10.51 9.89
CA ALA A 63 -6.28 -10.55 11.19
C ALA A 63 -6.82 -9.17 11.64
N ILE A 64 -6.11 -8.08 11.32
CA ILE A 64 -6.56 -6.71 11.58
C ILE A 64 -7.82 -6.40 10.77
N THR A 65 -7.80 -6.64 9.46
CA THR A 65 -8.97 -6.39 8.60
C THR A 65 -10.17 -7.24 9.00
N ASP A 66 -9.96 -8.53 9.32
CA ASP A 66 -11.00 -9.44 9.77
C ASP A 66 -11.61 -9.00 11.11
N PHE A 67 -10.78 -8.51 12.05
CA PHE A 67 -11.26 -7.93 13.31
C PHE A 67 -12.13 -6.71 13.04
N ILE A 68 -11.68 -5.81 12.16
CA ILE A 68 -12.41 -4.57 11.84
C ILE A 68 -13.76 -4.91 11.21
N ARG A 69 -13.76 -5.70 10.15
CA ARG A 69 -14.97 -6.13 9.43
C ARG A 69 -15.98 -6.80 10.36
N ARG A 70 -15.52 -7.66 11.26
CA ARG A 70 -16.41 -8.32 12.24
C ARG A 70 -17.08 -7.28 13.13
N ASN A 71 -16.32 -6.34 13.69
CA ASN A 71 -16.84 -5.43 14.71
C ASN A 71 -17.66 -4.25 14.15
N ILE A 72 -17.45 -3.85 12.90
CA ILE A 72 -18.33 -2.87 12.22
C ILE A 72 -19.76 -3.39 12.12
N ASN A 73 -19.93 -4.71 11.90
CA ASN A 73 -21.25 -5.35 11.78
C ASN A 73 -21.98 -5.50 13.13
N TYR A 74 -21.25 -5.54 14.25
CA TYR A 74 -21.82 -5.87 15.57
C TYR A 74 -21.96 -4.67 16.52
N GLY A 75 -21.09 -3.64 16.41
CA GLY A 75 -20.87 -2.67 17.49
C GLY A 75 -21.37 -1.24 17.25
N SER A 76 -21.83 -0.92 16.05
CA SER A 76 -22.17 0.44 15.63
C SER A 76 -23.15 0.38 14.48
N GLU A 77 -24.10 1.30 14.38
CA GLU A 77 -24.93 1.49 13.19
C GLU A 77 -24.04 1.60 11.94
N ASN A 78 -23.80 0.49 11.23
CA ASN A 78 -22.96 0.37 10.02
C ASN A 78 -21.86 1.45 9.92
N ALA A 79 -20.88 1.42 10.82
CA ALA A 79 -19.83 2.44 10.82
C ALA A 79 -19.08 2.42 9.48
N ASN A 80 -19.25 3.48 8.70
CA ASN A 80 -18.56 3.66 7.42
C ASN A 80 -17.08 4.04 7.60
N TYR A 81 -16.65 4.27 8.84
CA TYR A 81 -15.29 4.67 9.21
C TYR A 81 -14.87 4.03 10.53
N ILE A 82 -13.56 4.02 10.76
CA ILE A 82 -12.90 3.63 12.00
C ILE A 82 -11.94 4.74 12.42
N GLU A 83 -11.61 4.80 13.69
CA GLU A 83 -10.55 5.68 14.20
C GLU A 83 -9.29 4.86 14.42
N VAL A 84 -8.15 5.34 13.92
CA VAL A 84 -6.85 4.68 14.06
C VAL A 84 -5.89 5.62 14.76
N ASN A 85 -5.48 5.22 15.96
CA ASN A 85 -4.63 6.03 16.82
C ASN A 85 -3.18 5.63 16.62
N THR A 86 -2.33 6.61 16.32
CA THR A 86 -0.87 6.43 16.23
C THR A 86 -0.24 6.18 17.61
N LYS A 87 1.07 5.90 17.64
CA LYS A 87 1.86 6.05 18.88
C LYS A 87 1.93 7.52 19.26
N ARG A 88 2.11 7.80 20.56
CA ARG A 88 2.44 9.16 21.02
C ARG A 88 3.71 9.69 20.37
N TYR A 89 3.72 11.01 20.21
CA TYR A 89 4.92 11.77 19.86
C TYR A 89 6.00 11.54 20.93
N LYS A 90 7.28 11.51 20.54
CA LYS A 90 8.35 11.00 21.41
C LYS A 90 8.43 11.72 22.76
N ASP A 91 8.20 13.04 22.74
CA ASP A 91 8.33 13.94 23.89
C ASP A 91 7.04 14.77 24.12
N ARG A 92 5.87 14.22 23.75
CA ARG A 92 4.57 14.91 23.95
C ARG A 92 3.48 13.94 24.44
N ASP A 93 2.49 14.52 25.13
CA ASP A 93 1.33 13.78 25.66
C ASP A 93 0.13 13.79 24.71
N PHE A 94 0.37 13.74 23.41
CA PHE A 94 -0.67 13.59 22.40
C PHE A 94 -0.24 12.60 21.31
N TYR A 95 -1.22 12.12 20.56
CA TYR A 95 -1.05 11.32 19.35
C TYR A 95 -2.01 11.83 18.27
N ASP A 96 -1.80 11.36 17.05
CA ASP A 96 -2.71 11.62 15.95
C ASP A 96 -3.74 10.49 15.84
N THR A 97 -5.00 10.87 15.63
CA THR A 97 -6.13 10.00 15.34
C THR A 97 -6.56 10.21 13.90
N TYR A 98 -6.56 9.13 13.13
CA TYR A 98 -6.94 9.14 11.73
C TYR A 98 -8.35 8.56 11.57
N ILE A 99 -9.21 9.27 10.84
CA ILE A 99 -10.51 8.73 10.43
C ILE A 99 -10.32 8.01 9.10
N VAL A 100 -10.43 6.69 9.13
CA VAL A 100 -10.15 5.81 8.00
C VAL A 100 -11.45 5.16 7.52
N PRO A 101 -11.72 5.03 6.21
CA PRO A 101 -12.88 4.31 5.72
C PRO A 101 -12.88 2.86 6.20
N ALA A 102 -14.06 2.32 6.48
CA ALA A 102 -14.25 0.90 6.74
C ALA A 102 -13.82 0.02 5.55
N PRO A 103 -13.30 -1.20 5.77
CA PRO A 103 -13.05 -2.13 4.68
C PRO A 103 -14.37 -2.61 4.07
N SER A 104 -14.31 -3.16 2.86
CA SER A 104 -15.47 -3.82 2.24
C SER A 104 -16.01 -4.95 3.12
N TYR A 105 -17.34 -5.07 3.16
CA TYR A 105 -18.03 -6.18 3.82
C TYR A 105 -17.70 -7.54 3.18
N LYS A 106 -17.48 -7.56 1.86
CA LYS A 106 -17.04 -8.77 1.14
C LYS A 106 -15.54 -8.94 1.30
N PRO A 107 -15.05 -10.09 1.83
CA PRO A 107 -13.63 -10.36 1.92
C PRO A 107 -12.97 -10.46 0.54
N ASN A 108 -11.83 -9.81 0.39
CA ASN A 108 -10.98 -9.89 -0.79
C ASN A 108 -9.53 -9.86 -0.32
N GLU A 109 -8.81 -10.97 -0.48
CA GLU A 109 -7.53 -11.20 0.20
C GLU A 109 -6.46 -10.15 -0.11
N VAL A 110 -6.37 -9.71 -1.36
CA VAL A 110 -5.44 -8.66 -1.80
C VAL A 110 -5.80 -7.33 -1.12
N ASN A 111 -7.07 -6.92 -1.22
CA ASN A 111 -7.55 -5.67 -0.62
C ASN A 111 -7.39 -5.70 0.91
N ASP A 112 -7.71 -6.83 1.54
CA ASP A 112 -7.66 -7.01 2.98
C ASP A 112 -6.24 -6.92 3.51
N TYR A 113 -5.28 -7.47 2.77
CA TYR A 113 -3.87 -7.38 3.10
C TYR A 113 -3.37 -5.93 2.99
N ILE A 114 -3.68 -5.24 1.89
CA ILE A 114 -3.27 -3.84 1.69
C ILE A 114 -3.93 -2.95 2.76
N TYR A 115 -5.24 -3.07 2.95
CA TYR A 115 -6.01 -2.31 3.94
C TYR A 115 -5.46 -2.50 5.36
N GLY A 116 -5.32 -3.75 5.80
CA GLY A 116 -4.80 -4.08 7.12
C GLY A 116 -3.37 -3.59 7.33
N THR A 117 -2.55 -3.63 6.27
CA THR A 117 -1.19 -3.10 6.30
C THR A 117 -1.19 -1.57 6.42
N LEU A 118 -2.05 -0.86 5.70
CA LEU A 118 -2.18 0.59 5.80
C LEU A 118 -2.61 1.01 7.22
N VAL A 119 -3.67 0.40 7.74
CA VAL A 119 -4.20 0.65 9.08
C VAL A 119 -3.15 0.35 10.15
N ASN A 120 -2.48 -0.81 10.07
CA ASN A 120 -1.46 -1.17 11.04
C ASN A 120 -0.24 -0.23 10.99
N ASN A 121 0.15 0.21 9.80
CA ASN A 121 1.23 1.19 9.66
C ASN A 121 0.86 2.54 10.26
N ILE A 122 -0.40 2.99 10.17
CA ILE A 122 -0.88 4.19 10.89
C ILE A 122 -0.80 3.93 12.40
N ARG A 123 -1.45 2.87 12.87
CA ARG A 123 -1.52 2.49 14.28
C ARG A 123 -0.15 2.43 14.98
N LEU A 124 0.85 1.87 14.29
CA LEU A 124 2.19 1.66 14.84
C LEU A 124 3.18 2.76 14.49
N SER A 125 2.78 3.76 13.69
CA SER A 125 3.64 4.90 13.38
C SER A 125 3.79 5.78 14.61
N ASN A 126 4.97 6.41 14.71
CA ASN A 126 5.12 7.61 15.50
C ASN A 126 5.02 8.79 14.52
N PRO A 127 4.22 9.82 14.79
CA PRO A 127 4.06 10.96 13.88
C PRO A 127 5.38 11.69 13.55
N ASP A 128 6.35 11.71 14.47
CA ASP A 128 7.69 12.25 14.23
C ASP A 128 8.54 11.36 13.30
N LYS A 129 8.19 10.07 13.20
CA LYS A 129 8.93 9.08 12.40
C LYS A 129 8.00 8.05 11.79
N ILE A 130 7.51 8.37 10.60
CA ILE A 130 6.65 7.47 9.85
C ILE A 130 7.46 6.27 9.34
N LYS A 131 7.11 5.07 9.82
CA LYS A 131 7.65 3.81 9.29
C LYS A 131 6.87 3.43 8.04
N LYS A 132 7.59 3.04 6.99
CA LYS A 132 7.02 2.47 5.76
C LYS A 132 7.30 0.97 5.72
N THR A 133 6.34 0.21 5.20
CA THR A 133 6.48 -1.24 4.98
C THR A 133 6.48 -1.50 3.48
N ASN A 134 7.52 -2.17 2.98
CA ASN A 134 7.60 -2.57 1.58
C ASN A 134 6.61 -3.70 1.29
N ILE A 135 5.94 -3.67 0.15
CA ILE A 135 5.06 -4.76 -0.30
C ILE A 135 5.55 -5.32 -1.63
N SER A 136 5.30 -6.62 -1.81
CA SER A 136 5.36 -7.30 -3.09
C SER A 136 3.92 -7.59 -3.53
N LEU A 137 3.51 -7.06 -4.69
CA LEU A 137 2.20 -7.35 -5.28
C LEU A 137 2.06 -8.85 -5.56
N ALA A 138 3.10 -9.47 -6.10
CA ALA A 138 3.17 -10.91 -6.31
C ALA A 138 2.89 -11.71 -5.01
N SER A 139 3.56 -11.35 -3.90
CA SER A 139 3.44 -12.08 -2.63
C SER A 139 2.07 -11.96 -1.96
N ILE A 140 1.25 -10.98 -2.34
CA ILE A 140 -0.10 -10.81 -1.79
C ILE A 140 -1.18 -11.42 -2.69
N GLY A 141 -0.80 -12.21 -3.70
CA GLY A 141 -1.73 -12.92 -4.59
C GLY A 141 -2.19 -12.10 -5.81
N PHE A 142 -1.52 -10.98 -6.11
CA PHE A 142 -1.91 -10.12 -7.21
C PHE A 142 -1.80 -10.85 -8.57
N ASP A 143 -0.65 -11.47 -8.84
CA ASP A 143 -0.37 -12.11 -10.13
C ASP A 143 -1.20 -13.38 -10.35
N GLU A 144 -1.71 -13.99 -9.28
CA GLU A 144 -2.64 -15.13 -9.36
C GLU A 144 -3.99 -14.72 -9.93
N LEU A 145 -4.48 -13.52 -9.54
CA LEU A 145 -5.77 -12.98 -9.98
C LEU A 145 -5.69 -12.25 -11.33
N PHE A 146 -4.58 -11.57 -11.58
CA PHE A 146 -4.31 -10.80 -12.79
C PHE A 146 -3.31 -11.54 -13.68
N ASN A 147 -3.75 -12.67 -14.21
CA ASN A 147 -2.92 -13.58 -15.01
C ASN A 147 -3.26 -13.52 -16.51
N GLY A 148 -2.55 -14.32 -17.31
CA GLY A 148 -2.75 -14.41 -18.76
C GLY A 148 -4.18 -14.76 -19.19
N GLU A 149 -4.90 -15.60 -18.44
CA GLU A 149 -6.30 -15.92 -18.74
C GLU A 149 -7.19 -14.69 -18.59
N PHE A 150 -7.01 -13.95 -17.49
CA PHE A 150 -7.75 -12.71 -17.25
C PHE A 150 -7.45 -11.66 -18.33
N TYR A 151 -6.17 -11.49 -18.71
CA TYR A 151 -5.78 -10.55 -19.76
C TYR A 151 -6.37 -10.93 -21.13
N ASN A 152 -6.34 -12.22 -21.50
CA ASN A 152 -6.94 -12.71 -22.74
C ASN A 152 -8.45 -12.48 -22.76
N LYS A 153 -9.12 -12.68 -21.62
CA LYS A 153 -10.55 -12.43 -21.46
C LYS A 153 -10.87 -10.94 -21.69
N ILE A 154 -10.10 -10.04 -21.08
CA ILE A 154 -10.26 -8.59 -21.30
C ILE A 154 -10.01 -8.21 -22.75
N ALA A 155 -8.95 -8.74 -23.36
CA ALA A 155 -8.64 -8.45 -24.76
C ALA A 155 -9.80 -8.86 -25.69
N SER A 156 -10.37 -10.06 -25.48
CA SER A 156 -11.54 -10.54 -26.22
C SER A 156 -12.76 -9.62 -26.06
N ILE A 157 -13.11 -9.26 -24.81
CA ILE A 157 -14.24 -8.37 -24.51
C ILE A 157 -14.03 -6.98 -25.15
N LYS A 158 -12.84 -6.39 -24.97
CA LYS A 158 -12.47 -5.07 -25.50
C LYS A 158 -12.53 -5.04 -27.03
N ASN A 159 -12.08 -6.09 -27.70
CA ASN A 159 -12.12 -6.20 -29.16
C ASN A 159 -13.56 -6.27 -29.69
N ASN A 160 -14.48 -6.86 -28.93
CA ASN A 160 -15.90 -6.90 -29.29
C ASN A 160 -16.57 -5.53 -29.08
N ASN A 161 -16.26 -4.86 -27.96
CA ASN A 161 -16.75 -3.52 -27.69
C ASN A 161 -15.79 -2.77 -26.73
N PRO A 162 -15.19 -1.66 -27.16
CA PRO A 162 -14.19 -0.93 -26.36
C PRO A 162 -14.81 -0.02 -25.29
N ASN A 163 -16.15 0.03 -25.16
CA ASN A 163 -16.81 0.87 -24.16
C ASN A 163 -16.51 0.37 -22.73
N PRO A 164 -15.98 1.22 -21.83
CA PRO A 164 -15.60 0.79 -20.47
C PRO A 164 -16.74 0.19 -19.64
N LEU A 165 -17.96 0.76 -19.72
CA LEU A 165 -19.12 0.22 -19.00
C LEU A 165 -19.51 -1.16 -19.52
N TYR A 166 -19.46 -1.36 -20.84
CA TYR A 166 -19.67 -2.68 -21.43
C TYR A 166 -18.62 -3.67 -20.93
N ILE A 167 -17.34 -3.30 -21.00
CA ILE A 167 -16.22 -4.16 -20.56
C ILE A 167 -16.41 -4.57 -19.10
N ARG A 168 -16.68 -3.59 -18.22
CA ARG A 168 -16.89 -3.83 -16.80
C ARG A 168 -18.06 -4.77 -16.53
N ASN A 169 -19.21 -4.57 -17.18
CA ASN A 169 -20.38 -5.43 -17.04
C ASN A 169 -20.12 -6.85 -17.57
N SER A 170 -19.41 -6.99 -18.69
CA SER A 170 -19.00 -8.29 -19.22
C SER A 170 -18.06 -9.03 -18.28
N LEU A 171 -17.14 -8.33 -17.61
CA LEU A 171 -16.26 -8.92 -16.61
C LEU A 171 -17.01 -9.36 -15.35
N MET A 172 -17.96 -8.57 -14.86
CA MET A 172 -18.87 -8.96 -13.77
C MET A 172 -19.60 -10.26 -14.14
N ASN A 173 -20.23 -10.32 -15.31
CA ASN A 173 -20.95 -11.52 -15.76
C ASN A 173 -20.05 -12.75 -15.97
N ALA A 174 -18.74 -12.54 -16.13
CA ALA A 174 -17.76 -13.59 -16.32
C ALA A 174 -17.10 -14.06 -15.00
N GLY A 175 -17.61 -13.63 -13.83
CA GLY A 175 -17.11 -14.04 -12.53
C GLY A 175 -15.80 -13.35 -12.12
N CYS A 176 -15.51 -12.16 -12.67
CA CYS A 176 -14.29 -11.40 -12.37
C CYS A 176 -14.50 -10.32 -11.29
N GLU A 177 -15.46 -10.51 -10.38
CA GLU A 177 -15.81 -9.51 -9.37
C GLU A 177 -14.63 -9.20 -8.44
N LYS A 178 -13.83 -10.19 -8.06
CA LYS A 178 -12.65 -9.99 -7.19
C LYS A 178 -11.63 -9.04 -7.81
N GLN A 179 -11.33 -9.18 -9.10
CA GLN A 179 -10.41 -8.30 -9.82
C GLN A 179 -10.96 -6.88 -9.90
N LEU A 180 -12.27 -6.73 -10.16
CA LEU A 180 -12.93 -5.43 -10.22
C LEU A 180 -12.92 -4.73 -8.85
N GLU A 181 -13.19 -5.46 -7.77
CA GLU A 181 -13.10 -4.95 -6.40
C GLU A 181 -11.67 -4.48 -6.05
N ILE A 182 -10.63 -5.15 -6.56
CA ILE A 182 -9.24 -4.71 -6.37
C ILE A 182 -8.98 -3.41 -7.11
N LEU A 183 -9.38 -3.31 -8.39
CA LEU A 183 -9.23 -2.08 -9.17
C LEU A 183 -9.98 -0.90 -8.50
N ASP A 184 -11.19 -1.13 -8.01
CA ASP A 184 -11.98 -0.11 -7.34
C ASP A 184 -11.32 0.35 -6.04
N PHE A 185 -10.82 -0.59 -5.22
CA PHE A 185 -10.12 -0.26 -4.00
C PHE A 185 -8.83 0.53 -4.25
N LEU A 186 -8.04 0.16 -5.26
CA LEU A 186 -6.83 0.90 -5.61
C LEU A 186 -7.11 2.34 -6.04
N ASN A 187 -8.30 2.64 -6.57
CA ASN A 187 -8.73 4.01 -6.89
C ASN A 187 -9.10 4.87 -5.67
N THR A 188 -9.23 4.28 -4.48
CA THR A 188 -9.50 5.02 -3.23
C THR A 188 -8.21 5.35 -2.46
N LEU A 189 -7.06 4.99 -3.02
CA LEU A 189 -5.75 5.22 -2.43
C LEU A 189 -5.04 6.38 -3.13
N ASP A 190 -4.17 7.05 -2.40
CA ASP A 190 -3.22 8.03 -2.93
C ASP A 190 -1.85 7.40 -3.15
N TYR A 191 -1.20 7.82 -4.23
CA TYR A 191 0.11 7.35 -4.67
C TYR A 191 1.08 8.53 -4.70
N GLU A 192 1.79 8.72 -3.60
CA GLU A 192 2.77 9.80 -3.50
C GLU A 192 4.17 9.28 -3.75
N ASN A 193 4.90 9.89 -4.67
CA ASN A 193 6.34 9.72 -4.68
C ASN A 193 6.92 10.23 -3.37
N SER A 194 7.69 9.39 -2.70
CA SER A 194 8.34 9.77 -1.46
C SER A 194 9.28 10.93 -1.77
N LYS A 195 8.90 12.16 -1.40
CA LYS A 195 9.62 13.41 -1.73
C LYS A 195 11.11 13.36 -1.35
N ASN A 196 11.45 12.52 -0.36
CA ASN A 196 12.81 12.28 0.13
C ASN A 196 13.31 10.84 -0.09
N SER A 197 12.72 10.04 -0.99
CA SER A 197 13.30 8.72 -1.28
C SER A 197 14.50 8.86 -2.18
N ASP A 198 15.62 8.33 -1.71
CA ASP A 198 16.80 8.05 -2.53
C ASP A 198 16.36 7.30 -3.79
N VAL A 199 16.59 7.94 -4.93
CA VAL A 199 16.64 7.31 -6.24
C VAL A 199 17.80 6.32 -6.18
N LEU A 200 17.51 5.02 -6.17
CA LEU A 200 18.54 3.98 -6.11
C LEU A 200 18.80 3.46 -7.52
N LEU A 201 20.06 3.52 -7.97
CA LEU A 201 20.45 2.87 -9.22
C LEU A 201 20.62 1.36 -8.97
N THR A 202 20.28 0.54 -9.95
CA THR A 202 20.53 -0.91 -9.91
C THR A 202 22.01 -1.23 -9.74
N ASP A 203 22.89 -0.47 -10.39
CA ASP A 203 24.34 -0.65 -10.31
C ASP A 203 24.88 -0.34 -8.90
N GLU A 204 24.27 0.61 -8.18
CA GLU A 204 24.60 0.88 -6.77
C GLU A 204 24.23 -0.33 -5.91
N LEU A 205 23.08 -0.95 -6.15
CA LEU A 205 22.67 -2.17 -5.46
C LEU A 205 23.61 -3.34 -5.78
N ASP A 206 23.99 -3.50 -7.05
CA ASP A 206 24.89 -4.57 -7.48
C ASP A 206 26.30 -4.38 -6.90
N THR A 207 26.78 -3.14 -6.81
CA THR A 207 28.05 -2.79 -6.16
C THR A 207 28.03 -3.13 -4.66
N VAL A 208 26.95 -2.77 -3.96
CA VAL A 208 26.78 -3.10 -2.54
C VAL A 208 26.67 -4.63 -2.35
N ASN A 209 25.96 -5.32 -3.23
CA ASN A 209 25.82 -6.77 -3.22
C ASN A 209 27.19 -7.46 -3.42
N ALA A 210 28.02 -6.95 -4.34
CA ALA A 210 29.38 -7.43 -4.55
C ALA A 210 30.28 -7.17 -3.34
N PHE A 211 30.15 -6.01 -2.68
CA PHE A 211 30.89 -5.69 -1.46
C PHE A 211 30.54 -6.62 -0.28
N PHE A 212 29.28 -7.04 -0.19
CA PHE A 212 28.80 -7.97 0.84
C PHE A 212 28.69 -9.42 0.34
N ASN A 213 29.46 -9.82 -0.68
CA ASN A 213 29.41 -11.16 -1.28
C ASN A 213 29.49 -12.32 -0.26
N ASP A 214 30.20 -12.15 0.85
CA ASP A 214 30.34 -13.15 1.92
C ASP A 214 29.13 -13.23 2.88
N SER A 215 28.18 -12.29 2.78
CA SER A 215 26.98 -12.21 3.63
C SER A 215 25.73 -12.66 2.89
N ASN A 216 25.41 -13.96 3.00
CA ASN A 216 24.18 -14.54 2.45
C ASN A 216 22.92 -13.77 2.88
N LYS A 217 22.87 -13.25 4.11
CA LYS A 217 21.71 -12.50 4.60
C LYS A 217 21.51 -11.17 3.87
N ILE A 218 22.58 -10.40 3.68
CA ILE A 218 22.50 -9.09 3.01
C ILE A 218 22.23 -9.31 1.53
N ASN A 219 22.92 -10.25 0.88
CA ASN A 219 22.76 -10.51 -0.54
C ASN A 219 21.37 -11.01 -0.88
N ASN A 220 20.81 -11.90 -0.06
CA ASN A 220 19.42 -12.32 -0.22
C ASN A 220 18.46 -11.14 -0.04
N PHE A 221 18.70 -10.24 0.92
CA PHE A 221 17.86 -9.06 1.10
C PHE A 221 17.89 -8.12 -0.12
N LEU A 222 19.08 -7.77 -0.61
CA LEU A 222 19.26 -6.87 -1.75
C LEU A 222 18.70 -7.46 -3.05
N THR A 223 18.98 -8.75 -3.30
CA THR A 223 18.45 -9.49 -4.45
C THR A 223 16.93 -9.56 -4.40
N ASN A 224 16.35 -9.90 -3.24
CA ASN A 224 14.90 -9.92 -3.07
C ASN A 224 14.29 -8.53 -3.25
N TYR A 225 14.93 -7.47 -2.75
CA TYR A 225 14.46 -6.10 -2.92
C TYR A 225 14.47 -5.68 -4.40
N LYS A 226 15.53 -6.00 -5.15
CA LYS A 226 15.63 -5.75 -6.59
C LYS A 226 14.55 -6.49 -7.36
N ASN A 227 14.42 -7.81 -7.15
CA ASN A 227 13.40 -8.63 -7.81
C ASN A 227 11.97 -8.19 -7.47
N THR A 228 11.72 -7.82 -6.21
CA THR A 228 10.42 -7.27 -5.80
C THR A 228 10.11 -5.98 -6.57
N SER A 229 11.10 -5.12 -6.78
CA SER A 229 10.92 -3.84 -7.48
C SER A 229 10.61 -4.03 -8.97
N ILE A 230 11.23 -5.03 -9.60
CA ILE A 230 10.95 -5.43 -11.00
C ILE A 230 9.53 -5.96 -11.10
N ASN A 231 9.20 -6.98 -10.32
CA ASN A 231 7.89 -7.63 -10.39
C ASN A 231 6.75 -6.64 -10.07
N ASN A 232 6.95 -5.78 -9.07
CA ASN A 232 5.98 -4.74 -8.74
C ASN A 232 5.76 -3.75 -9.90
N TYR A 233 6.81 -3.40 -10.65
CA TYR A 233 6.67 -2.53 -11.82
C TYR A 233 5.76 -3.16 -12.87
N ASP A 234 6.02 -4.42 -13.22
CA ASP A 234 5.19 -5.13 -14.20
C ASP A 234 3.73 -5.22 -13.76
N SER A 235 3.46 -5.68 -12.53
CA SER A 235 2.10 -5.77 -12.00
C SER A 235 1.41 -4.40 -11.94
N TYR A 236 2.13 -3.34 -11.55
CA TYR A 236 1.61 -1.97 -11.50
C TYR A 236 1.29 -1.42 -12.89
N MET A 237 2.13 -1.71 -13.89
CA MET A 237 1.89 -1.34 -15.29
C MET A 237 0.61 -1.96 -15.83
N TYR A 238 0.41 -3.25 -15.57
CA TYR A 238 -0.83 -3.94 -15.93
C TYR A 238 -2.02 -3.33 -15.22
N LEU A 239 -1.93 -3.06 -13.92
CA LEU A 239 -2.97 -2.38 -13.14
C LEU A 239 -3.37 -1.04 -13.75
N ALA A 240 -2.40 -0.19 -14.06
CA ALA A 240 -2.64 1.13 -14.63
C ALA A 240 -3.39 1.02 -15.96
N ALA A 241 -2.93 0.14 -16.85
CA ALA A 241 -3.59 -0.09 -18.14
C ALA A 241 -5.01 -0.66 -17.98
N LEU A 242 -5.20 -1.62 -17.07
CA LEU A 242 -6.49 -2.22 -16.78
C LEU A 242 -7.48 -1.20 -16.22
N ASN A 243 -7.03 -0.36 -15.29
CA ASN A 243 -7.89 0.67 -14.71
C ASN A 243 -8.36 1.67 -15.77
N THR A 244 -7.50 2.05 -16.72
CA THR A 244 -7.89 2.89 -17.86
C THR A 244 -8.93 2.19 -18.73
N ILE A 245 -8.76 0.90 -19.02
CA ILE A 245 -9.68 0.14 -19.87
C ILE A 245 -11.06 -0.04 -19.20
N VAL A 246 -11.07 -0.41 -17.91
CA VAL A 246 -12.28 -0.82 -17.18
C VAL A 246 -13.01 0.37 -16.58
N ASN A 247 -12.28 1.31 -15.99
CA ASN A 247 -12.84 2.43 -15.24
C ASN A 247 -12.73 3.77 -15.99
N GLY A 248 -12.06 3.81 -17.14
CA GLY A 248 -11.83 5.05 -17.89
C GLY A 248 -10.93 6.04 -17.15
N LYS A 249 -10.24 5.59 -16.09
CA LYS A 249 -9.39 6.41 -15.23
C LYS A 249 -7.96 5.92 -15.31
N ASN A 250 -7.03 6.83 -15.55
CA ASN A 250 -5.61 6.51 -15.38
C ASN A 250 -5.34 6.42 -13.87
N LEU A 251 -4.70 5.33 -13.43
CA LEU A 251 -4.03 5.36 -12.13
C LEU A 251 -2.94 6.43 -12.22
N GLU A 252 -2.83 7.26 -11.18
CA GLU A 252 -1.83 8.32 -11.13
C GLU A 252 -0.45 7.71 -11.23
N TRP A 253 0.27 8.07 -12.28
CA TRP A 253 1.63 7.59 -12.47
C TRP A 253 2.56 8.24 -11.46
N PRO A 254 3.43 7.47 -10.79
CA PRO A 254 4.50 8.03 -10.00
C PRO A 254 5.50 8.74 -10.92
N VAL A 255 5.41 10.06 -11.04
CA VAL A 255 6.36 10.90 -11.79
C VAL A 255 7.45 11.42 -10.87
N LEU A 256 8.72 11.20 -11.23
CA LEU A 256 9.87 11.74 -10.50
C LEU A 256 9.67 13.23 -10.20
N SER A 257 9.86 13.62 -8.94
CA SER A 257 9.91 15.06 -8.59
C SER A 257 11.08 15.73 -9.30
N GLU A 258 11.04 17.05 -9.49
CA GLU A 258 12.16 17.79 -10.08
C GLU A 258 13.48 17.56 -9.34
N GLU A 259 13.42 17.41 -8.02
CA GLU A 259 14.60 17.12 -7.20
C GLU A 259 15.14 15.71 -7.44
N GLN A 260 14.26 14.71 -7.57
CA GLN A 260 14.65 13.35 -7.92
C GLN A 260 15.23 13.27 -9.34
N GLN A 261 14.67 14.04 -10.29
CA GLN A 261 15.23 14.17 -11.64
C GLN A 261 16.64 14.78 -11.59
N LYS A 262 16.85 15.84 -10.80
CA LYS A 262 18.18 16.45 -10.61
C LYS A 262 19.18 15.47 -9.99
N ILE A 263 18.77 14.70 -8.98
CA ILE A 263 19.60 13.67 -8.35
C ILE A 263 19.96 12.59 -9.37
N LEU A 264 18.98 12.08 -10.12
CA LEU A 264 19.18 11.06 -11.15
C LEU A 264 20.17 11.55 -12.23
N ILE A 265 19.96 12.75 -12.77
CA ILE A 265 20.85 13.36 -13.76
C ILE A 265 22.27 13.50 -13.19
N LYS A 266 22.40 13.92 -11.94
CA LYS A 266 23.72 14.03 -11.29
C LYS A 266 24.42 12.67 -11.18
N LYS A 267 23.70 11.61 -10.79
CA LYS A 267 24.25 10.24 -10.69
C LYS A 267 24.70 9.69 -12.04
N LEU A 268 23.84 9.79 -13.06
CA LEU A 268 24.17 9.36 -14.43
C LEU A 268 25.38 10.13 -15.01
N ASN A 269 25.49 11.42 -14.70
CA ASN A 269 26.63 12.26 -15.11
C ASN A 269 27.91 12.00 -14.30
N SER A 270 27.83 11.45 -13.08
CA SER A 270 29.01 11.02 -12.34
C SER A 270 29.54 9.67 -12.82
N ASP A 271 28.67 8.74 -13.18
CA ASP A 271 29.07 7.41 -13.66
C ASP A 271 29.73 7.48 -15.04
N SER A 272 29.24 8.37 -15.90
CA SER A 272 29.86 8.68 -17.22
C SER A 272 31.21 9.41 -17.15
N ARG A 273 31.62 9.91 -15.98
CA ARG A 273 32.97 10.47 -15.76
C ARG A 273 33.95 9.45 -15.18
N ALA A 274 33.48 8.27 -14.78
CA ALA A 274 34.29 7.19 -14.22
C ALA A 274 34.55 6.04 -15.21
N ALA A 275 33.93 6.07 -16.39
CA ALA A 275 34.19 5.20 -17.54
C ALA A 275 35.16 5.85 -18.54
#